data_AF-A0A4R3RI25-F1
#
_entry.id   AF-A0A4R3RI25-F1
#
_cell.length_a   1.000
_cell.length_b   1.000
_cell.length_c   1.000
_cell.angle_alpha   90.00
_cell.angle_beta   90.00
_cell.angle_gamma   90.00
#
_symmetry.space_group_name_H-M   'P 1'
#
loop_
_entity.id
_entity.type
_entity.pdbx_description
1 polymer ?
#
loop_
_entity_poly.entity_id
_entity_poly.type
_entity_poly.pdbx_seq_one_letter_code
_entity_poly.pdbx_strand_id
1 'polypeptide(L)'
;MTGSNQTPPPAQTEEQELPYICDECTHGYAGTCCCSAPPAQPVDDAAEFQCLVPFPDQSDSFVNGFEAGMVWQRMINGERLIGGNEEIAMHSANADVFRRMASAHGYDVTVERCDQEWAIFTFTKWPKRFKIVEGSQS
;
A
#
# COMPACT_ATOMS: atom_id res chain seq x y z
N MET A 1 -23.19 -3.46 -45.79
CA MET A 1 -21.80 -3.94 -45.93
C MET A 1 -21.32 -4.32 -44.55
N THR A 2 -21.26 -5.62 -44.29
CA THR A 2 -20.92 -6.26 -43.02
C THR A 2 -19.40 -6.38 -42.90
N GLY A 3 -18.79 -5.65 -41.97
CA GLY A 3 -17.37 -5.75 -41.66
C GLY A 3 -17.15 -6.43 -40.31
N SER A 4 -16.88 -7.73 -40.32
CA SER A 4 -16.53 -8.52 -39.15
C SER A 4 -15.06 -8.25 -38.77
N ASN A 5 -14.82 -7.72 -37.57
CA ASN A 5 -13.47 -7.57 -37.02
C ASN A 5 -13.14 -8.81 -36.19
N GLN A 6 -12.25 -9.66 -36.71
CA GLN A 6 -11.74 -10.83 -35.99
C GLN A 6 -10.57 -10.42 -35.09
N THR A 7 -10.70 -10.67 -33.79
CA THR A 7 -9.61 -10.55 -32.82
C THR A 7 -8.69 -11.76 -32.94
N PRO A 8 -7.35 -11.58 -33.04
CA PRO A 8 -6.41 -12.70 -33.05
C PRO A 8 -6.28 -13.35 -31.67
N PRO A 9 -5.95 -14.66 -31.59
CA PRO A 9 -5.77 -15.37 -30.34
C PRO A 9 -4.47 -14.95 -29.61
N PRO A 10 -4.41 -15.09 -28.27
CA PRO A 10 -3.22 -14.77 -27.50
C PRO A 10 -2.09 -15.78 -27.71
N ALA A 11 -0.85 -15.26 -27.71
CA ALA A 11 0.38 -16.02 -27.83
C ALA A 11 0.61 -16.91 -26.59
N GLN A 12 0.96 -18.17 -26.82
CA GLN A 12 1.47 -19.07 -25.79
C GLN A 12 2.98 -18.85 -25.64
N THR A 13 3.45 -18.62 -24.42
CA THR A 13 4.88 -18.58 -24.09
C THR A 13 5.17 -19.83 -23.29
N GLU A 14 5.84 -20.81 -23.90
CA GLU A 14 6.41 -21.98 -23.24
C GLU A 14 7.60 -21.53 -22.37
N GLU A 15 7.50 -21.75 -21.06
CA GLU A 15 8.66 -21.78 -20.17
C GLU A 15 9.46 -23.06 -20.42
N GLN A 16 10.62 -22.94 -21.07
CA GLN A 16 11.61 -24.01 -21.10
C GLN A 16 12.56 -23.85 -19.91
N GLU A 17 12.36 -24.67 -18.87
CA GLU A 17 13.39 -24.91 -17.86
C GLU A 17 14.58 -25.63 -18.51
N LEU A 18 15.72 -24.94 -18.62
CA LEU A 18 16.98 -25.57 -18.98
C LEU A 18 17.62 -26.17 -17.71
N PRO A 19 18.02 -27.45 -17.70
CA PRO A 19 18.77 -28.01 -16.59
C PRO A 19 20.19 -27.42 -16.57
N TYR A 20 20.59 -26.91 -15.40
CA TYR A 20 21.95 -26.46 -15.12
C TYR A 20 22.90 -27.66 -15.14
N ILE A 21 23.60 -27.85 -16.26
CA ILE A 21 24.68 -28.83 -16.39
C ILE A 21 25.96 -28.17 -15.87
N CYS A 22 26.53 -28.74 -14.80
CA CYS A 22 27.86 -28.37 -14.31
C CYS A 22 28.91 -29.11 -15.15
N ASP A 23 29.62 -28.39 -16.01
CA ASP A 23 30.41 -28.94 -17.12
C ASP A 23 31.88 -29.26 -16.80
N GLU A 24 32.27 -29.45 -15.52
CA GLU A 24 33.67 -29.76 -15.18
C GLU A 24 33.83 -30.90 -14.17
N CYS A 25 33.65 -32.14 -14.64
CA CYS A 25 34.17 -33.33 -13.95
C CYS A 25 34.71 -34.36 -14.96
N THR A 26 35.68 -33.95 -15.78
CA THR A 26 36.36 -34.83 -16.74
C THR A 26 37.87 -34.85 -16.58
N HIS A 27 38.40 -34.91 -15.36
CA HIS A 27 39.77 -35.42 -15.16
C HIS A 27 39.85 -36.26 -13.88
N GLY A 28 40.08 -37.55 -14.07
CA GLY A 28 40.23 -38.51 -13.00
C GLY A 28 41.49 -38.25 -12.18
N TYR A 29 41.31 -37.76 -10.96
CA TYR A 29 42.15 -38.06 -9.81
C TYR A 29 41.24 -38.07 -8.58
N ALA A 30 41.34 -39.12 -7.77
CA ALA A 30 40.65 -39.22 -6.49
C ALA A 30 41.23 -38.18 -5.52
N GLY A 31 40.69 -36.97 -5.57
CA GLY A 31 41.00 -35.85 -4.70
C GLY A 31 39.70 -35.17 -4.30
N THR A 32 39.49 -35.08 -3.00
CA THR A 32 38.39 -34.43 -2.28
C THR A 32 37.66 -33.36 -3.10
N CYS A 33 36.38 -33.58 -3.38
CA CYS A 33 35.52 -32.58 -3.99
C CYS A 33 35.37 -31.40 -3.01
N CYS A 34 36.06 -30.30 -3.28
CA CYS A 34 35.98 -29.06 -2.50
C CYS A 34 34.67 -28.30 -2.80
N CYS A 35 33.52 -28.97 -2.66
CA CYS A 35 32.23 -28.29 -2.64
C CYS A 35 31.94 -27.86 -1.20
N SER A 36 32.76 -26.94 -0.66
CA SER A 36 32.31 -26.15 0.48
C SER A 36 31.22 -25.23 -0.04
N ALA A 37 29.96 -25.66 0.13
CA ALA A 37 28.82 -24.78 -0.09
C ALA A 37 29.09 -23.46 0.67
N PRO A 38 28.98 -22.29 0.03
CA PRO A 38 29.10 -21.04 0.77
C PRO A 38 28.07 -21.03 1.90
N PRO A 39 28.41 -20.53 3.09
CA PRO A 39 27.48 -20.49 4.20
C PRO A 39 26.23 -19.73 3.75
N ALA A 40 25.08 -20.40 3.85
CA ALA A 40 23.77 -19.80 3.62
C ALA A 40 23.71 -18.52 4.45
N GLN A 41 23.71 -17.38 3.76
CA GLN A 41 23.51 -16.09 4.41
C GLN A 41 22.13 -16.15 5.10
N PRO A 42 21.97 -15.60 6.31
CA PRO A 42 20.64 -15.47 6.89
C PRO A 42 19.79 -14.68 5.89
N VAL A 43 18.68 -15.29 5.45
CA VAL A 43 17.64 -14.61 4.69
C VAL A 43 17.09 -13.57 5.66
N ASP A 44 17.52 -12.32 5.45
CA ASP A 44 16.99 -11.19 6.17
C ASP A 44 15.56 -11.00 5.63
N ASP A 45 14.60 -11.68 6.24
CA ASP A 45 13.16 -11.48 6.04
C ASP A 45 12.71 -10.13 6.63
N ALA A 46 13.55 -9.09 6.49
CA ALA A 46 13.09 -7.73 6.44
C ALA A 46 12.29 -7.59 5.13
N ALA A 47 11.03 -8.02 5.17
CA ALA A 47 10.00 -7.55 4.27
C ALA A 47 9.83 -6.04 4.48
N GLU A 48 10.84 -5.30 4.04
CA GLU A 48 10.75 -3.90 3.68
C GLU A 48 9.62 -3.83 2.66
N PHE A 49 8.50 -3.21 3.04
CA PHE A 49 7.45 -2.89 2.10
C PHE A 49 8.01 -1.84 1.12
N GLN A 50 8.79 -2.29 0.14
CA GLN A 50 9.21 -1.48 -0.99
C GLN A 50 7.95 -1.16 -1.77
N CYS A 51 7.63 0.13 -1.91
CA CYS A 51 6.51 0.56 -2.72
C CYS A 51 6.75 0.08 -4.17
N LEU A 52 6.07 -1.00 -4.56
CA LEU A 52 6.30 -1.77 -5.79
C LEU A 52 5.92 -1.02 -7.10
N VAL A 53 5.47 0.23 -7.01
CA VAL A 53 5.04 1.01 -8.17
C VAL A 53 5.61 2.42 -8.09
N PRO A 54 6.73 2.72 -8.77
CA PRO A 54 7.16 4.10 -8.91
C PRO A 54 6.11 4.85 -9.72
N PHE A 55 5.44 5.82 -9.09
CA PHE A 55 4.64 6.78 -9.83
C PHE A 55 5.60 7.71 -10.58
N PRO A 56 5.45 7.88 -11.91
CA PRO A 56 6.30 8.77 -12.68
C PRO A 56 6.08 10.25 -12.33
N ASP A 57 4.92 10.57 -11.74
CA ASP A 57 4.59 11.88 -11.19
C ASP A 57 4.79 11.84 -9.67
N GLN A 58 5.81 12.56 -9.20
CA GLN A 58 6.12 12.76 -7.78
C GLN A 58 5.81 14.20 -7.35
N SER A 59 4.90 14.89 -8.05
CA SER A 59 4.51 16.24 -7.67
C SER A 59 3.81 16.26 -6.31
N ASP A 60 3.95 17.38 -5.59
CA ASP A 60 3.27 17.60 -4.31
C ASP A 60 1.76 17.38 -4.41
N SER A 61 1.16 17.71 -5.57
CA SER A 61 -0.27 17.49 -5.81
C SER A 61 -0.64 16.01 -5.80
N PHE A 62 0.20 15.15 -6.36
CA PHE A 62 -0.01 13.71 -6.37
C PHE A 62 0.10 13.12 -4.96
N VAL A 63 1.17 13.44 -4.23
CA VAL A 63 1.40 12.95 -2.86
C VAL A 63 0.27 13.40 -1.94
N ASN A 64 -0.10 14.68 -2.01
CA ASN A 64 -1.22 15.23 -1.24
C ASN A 64 -2.54 14.51 -1.56
N GLY A 65 -2.79 14.24 -2.84
CA GLY A 65 -3.97 13.49 -3.28
C GLY A 65 -3.98 12.04 -2.80
N PHE A 66 -2.83 11.37 -2.78
CA PHE A 66 -2.69 10.02 -2.27
C PHE A 66 -2.99 9.92 -0.78
N GLU A 67 -2.40 10.80 0.04
CA GLU A 67 -2.67 10.87 1.49
C GLU A 67 -4.17 11.12 1.77
N ALA A 68 -4.77 12.07 1.04
CA ALA A 68 -6.21 12.34 1.12
C ALA A 68 -7.05 11.10 0.75
N GLY A 69 -6.68 10.38 -0.30
CA GLY A 69 -7.35 9.14 -0.71
C GLY A 69 -7.29 8.06 0.36
N MET A 70 -6.13 7.88 0.99
CA MET A 70 -5.94 6.89 2.06
C MET A 70 -6.83 7.18 3.28
N VAL A 71 -6.83 8.43 3.76
CA VAL A 71 -7.68 8.84 4.88
C VAL A 71 -9.17 8.71 4.52
N TRP A 72 -9.56 9.11 3.30
CA TRP A 72 -10.93 9.01 2.82
C TRP A 72 -11.45 7.57 2.84
N GLN A 73 -10.64 6.62 2.35
CA GLN A 73 -11.00 5.21 2.33
C GLN A 73 -11.28 4.68 3.74
N ARG A 74 -10.43 5.02 4.71
CA ARG A 74 -10.61 4.64 6.12
C ARG A 74 -11.86 5.28 6.74
N MET A 75 -12.15 6.53 6.37
CA MET A 75 -13.38 7.21 6.79
C MET A 75 -14.64 6.53 6.28
N ILE A 76 -14.64 6.09 5.00
CA ILE A 76 -15.73 5.30 4.39
C ILE A 76 -15.90 3.96 5.09
N ASN A 77 -14.79 3.27 5.38
CA ASN A 77 -14.81 2.00 6.11
C ASN A 77 -15.34 2.16 7.55
N GLY A 78 -15.41 3.40 8.05
CA GLY A 78 -16.04 3.72 9.33
C GLY A 78 -15.13 3.48 10.53
N GLU A 79 -13.81 3.53 10.34
CA GLU A 79 -12.83 3.45 11.43
C GLU A 79 -13.10 4.54 12.48
N ARG A 80 -13.00 4.18 13.76
CA ARG A 80 -13.35 5.13 14.84
C ARG A 80 -12.28 6.19 15.08
N LEU A 81 -11.02 5.81 14.87
CA LEU A 81 -9.83 6.62 15.06
C LEU A 81 -8.92 6.39 13.85
N ILE A 82 -8.46 7.47 13.23
CA ILE A 82 -7.55 7.47 12.09
C ILE A 82 -6.42 8.44 12.42
N GLY A 83 -5.17 8.06 12.22
CA GLY A 83 -4.01 8.91 12.50
C GLY A 83 -3.61 8.91 13.97
N GLY A 84 -3.01 10.02 14.41
CA GLY A 84 -2.41 10.15 15.75
C GLY A 84 -0.91 9.81 15.77
N ASN A 85 -0.32 9.85 16.96
CA ASN A 85 1.15 9.78 17.15
C ASN A 85 1.78 8.42 16.82
N GLU A 86 0.95 7.39 16.61
CA GLU A 86 1.39 6.06 16.19
C GLU A 86 1.42 5.89 14.67
N GLU A 87 0.89 6.87 13.92
CA GLU A 87 0.85 6.86 12.46
C GLU A 87 1.82 7.87 11.84
N ILE A 88 2.03 7.74 10.54
CA ILE A 88 2.96 8.58 9.78
C ILE A 88 2.40 10.01 9.68
N ALA A 89 3.28 11.01 9.84
CA ALA A 89 2.92 12.40 9.61
C ALA A 89 2.52 12.63 8.14
N MET A 90 1.57 13.53 7.91
CA MET A 90 1.08 13.88 6.58
C MET A 90 1.39 15.33 6.26
N HIS A 91 1.32 15.69 4.98
CA HIS A 91 1.61 17.06 4.56
C HIS A 91 0.60 18.04 5.16
N SER A 92 1.12 19.08 5.80
CA SER A 92 0.34 20.14 6.43
C SER A 92 -0.52 20.92 5.43
N ALA A 93 -0.14 20.92 4.14
CA ALA A 93 -0.93 21.46 3.03
C ALA A 93 -2.31 20.81 2.90
N ASN A 94 -2.46 19.55 3.32
CA ASN A 94 -3.73 18.83 3.30
C ASN A 94 -4.71 19.24 4.41
N ALA A 95 -4.34 20.14 5.32
CA ALA A 95 -5.17 20.47 6.49
C ALA A 95 -6.60 20.91 6.12
N ASP A 96 -6.77 21.73 5.08
CA ASP A 96 -8.09 22.19 4.66
C ASP A 96 -8.91 21.09 3.97
N VAL A 97 -8.25 20.22 3.21
CA VAL A 97 -8.89 19.06 2.58
C VAL A 97 -9.37 18.09 3.66
N PHE A 98 -8.50 17.75 4.61
CA PHE A 98 -8.81 16.88 5.74
C PHE A 98 -9.95 17.40 6.61
N ARG A 99 -10.03 18.71 6.88
CA ARG A 99 -11.17 19.31 7.60
C ARG A 99 -12.49 19.11 6.86
N ARG A 100 -12.50 19.32 5.54
CA ARG A 100 -13.70 19.12 4.70
C ARG A 100 -14.12 17.66 4.69
N MET A 101 -13.16 16.74 4.53
CA MET A 101 -13.40 15.30 4.57
C MET A 101 -13.97 14.87 5.93
N ALA A 102 -13.34 15.28 7.02
CA ALA A 102 -13.79 14.98 8.38
C ALA A 102 -15.23 15.44 8.60
N SER A 103 -15.54 16.70 8.24
CA SER A 103 -16.90 17.24 8.35
C SER A 103 -17.91 16.47 7.49
N ALA A 104 -17.55 16.08 6.26
CA ALA A 104 -18.45 15.35 5.36
C ALA A 104 -18.78 13.95 5.88
N HIS A 105 -17.83 13.31 6.56
CA HIS A 105 -17.99 11.96 7.09
C HIS A 105 -18.36 11.90 8.57
N GLY A 106 -18.53 13.04 9.26
CA GLY A 106 -18.86 13.10 10.68
C GLY A 106 -17.73 12.65 11.59
N TYR A 107 -16.56 13.28 11.41
CA TYR A 107 -15.39 13.17 12.25
C TYR A 107 -14.99 14.56 12.76
N ASP A 108 -14.42 14.59 13.96
CA ASP A 108 -13.59 15.71 14.40
C ASP A 108 -12.15 15.49 13.92
N VAL A 109 -11.43 16.59 13.63
CA VAL A 109 -10.01 16.54 13.27
C VAL A 109 -9.19 17.43 14.21
N THR A 110 -8.13 16.87 14.78
CA THR A 110 -7.08 17.63 15.48
C THR A 110 -5.80 17.61 14.65
N VAL A 111 -5.03 18.68 14.77
CA VAL A 111 -3.79 18.87 14.01
C VAL A 111 -2.70 19.27 14.97
N GLU A 112 -1.65 18.45 15.04
CA GLU A 112 -0.42 18.74 15.77
C GLU A 112 0.68 18.98 14.73
N ARG A 113 1.21 20.20 14.67
CA ARG A 113 2.28 20.53 13.72
C ARG A 113 3.61 20.03 14.25
N CYS A 114 4.32 19.25 13.43
CA CYS A 114 5.69 18.82 13.72
C CYS A 114 6.68 19.88 13.22
N ASP A 115 6.50 20.34 11.98
CA ASP A 115 7.30 21.40 11.37
C ASP A 115 6.46 22.26 10.39
N GLN A 116 7.10 22.87 9.39
CA GLN A 116 6.45 23.71 8.39
C GLN A 116 5.73 22.93 7.29
N GLU A 117 6.17 21.71 7.02
CA GLU A 117 5.70 20.87 5.93
C GLU A 117 4.82 19.74 6.44
N TRP A 118 5.10 19.20 7.62
CA TRP A 118 4.50 17.99 8.18
C TRP A 118 3.66 18.26 9.43
N ALA A 119 2.55 17.53 9.53
CA ALA A 119 1.68 17.54 10.70
C ALA A 119 1.08 16.16 10.97
N ILE A 120 0.85 15.87 12.24
CA ILE A 120 0.08 14.71 12.68
C ILE A 120 -1.39 15.13 12.72
N PHE A 121 -2.23 14.39 12.01
CA PHE A 121 -3.67 14.56 12.04
C PHE A 121 -4.29 13.40 12.81
N THR A 122 -5.25 13.71 13.67
CA THR A 122 -6.05 12.69 14.36
C THR A 122 -7.51 12.92 14.03
N PHE A 123 -8.18 11.91 13.48
CA PHE A 123 -9.60 11.96 13.15
C PHE A 123 -10.39 11.07 14.09
N THR A 124 -11.40 11.63 14.76
CA THR A 124 -12.24 10.90 15.71
C THR A 124 -13.68 10.88 15.23
N LYS A 125 -14.24 9.69 15.03
CA LYS A 125 -15.63 9.53 14.57
C LYS A 125 -16.61 10.05 15.61
N TRP A 126 -17.60 10.82 15.17
CA TRP A 126 -18.69 11.22 16.07
C TRP A 126 -19.48 10.00 16.57
N PRO A 127 -19.85 9.97 17.87
CA PRO A 127 -20.68 8.92 18.40
C PRO A 127 -22.04 8.95 17.70
N LYS A 128 -22.50 7.80 17.19
CA LYS A 128 -23.85 7.66 16.64
C LYS A 128 -24.85 7.94 17.76
N ARG A 129 -25.57 9.06 17.67
CA ARG A 129 -26.72 9.34 18.55
C ARG A 129 -27.90 8.51 18.06
N PHE A 130 -28.15 7.38 18.71
CA PHE A 130 -29.39 6.64 18.52
C PHE A 130 -30.53 7.43 19.17
N LYS A 131 -31.55 7.78 18.41
CA LYS A 131 -32.83 8.21 18.96
C LYS A 131 -33.72 6.96 19.06
N ILE A 132 -34.04 6.54 20.28
CA ILE A 132 -35.10 5.57 20.51
C ILE A 132 -36.42 6.29 20.22
N VAL A 133 -37.13 5.86 19.18
CA VAL A 133 -38.50 6.30 18.93
C VAL A 133 -39.40 5.28 19.63
N GLU A 134 -40.02 5.69 20.73
CA GLU A 134 -41.05 4.87 21.37
C GLU A 134 -42.22 4.71 20.39
N GLY A 135 -42.40 3.49 19.88
CA GLY A 135 -43.53 3.15 19.04
C GLY A 135 -44.81 3.24 19.86
N SER A 136 -45.63 4.24 19.59
CA SER A 136 -46.98 4.33 20.15
C SER A 136 -47.76 3.10 19.66
N GLN A 137 -48.00 2.14 20.56
CA GLN A 137 -48.94 1.05 20.31
C GLN A 137 -50.35 1.65 20.29
N SER A 138 -50.98 1.64 19.11
CA SER A 138 -52.40 1.94 18.91
C SER A 138 -53.23 0.68 18.98
#